data_AF-A0A2W7NDS6-F1
#
_entry.id   AF-A0A2W7NDS6-F1
#
_cell.length_a   1.000
_cell.length_b   1.000
_cell.length_c   1.000
_cell.angle_alpha   90.00
_cell.angle_beta   90.00
_cell.angle_gamma   90.00
#
_symmetry.space_group_name_H-M   'P 1'
#
loop_
_entity.id
_entity.type
_entity.pdbx_description
1 polymer ?
#
loop_
_entity_poly.entity_id
_entity_poly.type
_entity_poly.pdbx_seq_one_letter_code
_entity_poly.pdbx_strand_id
1 'polypeptide(L)' 'MKTEVLKIIQDIQEGKEKKHIFPTHALQSEILYVARKRIEKAISQLATEGQIKQGNTINEPFVSLNTQTNERKSN' A
#
# COMPACT_ATOMS: atom_id res chain seq x y z
N MET A 1 7.74 4.27 4.85
CA MET A 1 7.52 2.97 4.18
C MET A 1 8.39 1.84 4.72
N LYS A 2 9.73 1.91 4.68
CA LYS A 2 10.60 0.82 5.18
C LYS A 2 10.29 0.36 6.62
N THR A 3 10.07 1.31 7.54
CA THR A 3 9.71 1.04 8.94
C THR A 3 8.34 0.37 9.11
N GLU A 4 7.40 0.68 8.22
CA GLU A 4 6.02 0.18 8.29
C GLU A 4 5.92 -1.26 7.78
N VAL A 5 6.69 -1.58 6.74
CA VAL A 5 6.86 -2.95 6.22
C VAL A 5 7.50 -3.84 7.28
N LEU A 6 8.57 -3.39 7.94
CA LEU A 6 9.22 -4.15 9.00
C LEU A 6 8.26 -4.43 10.18
N LYS A 7 7.44 -3.45 10.55
CA LYS A 7 6.44 -3.63 11.60
C LYS A 7 5.36 -4.66 11.22
N ILE A 8 4.88 -4.64 9.97
CA ILE A 8 3.92 -5.65 9.47
C ILE A 8 4.52 -7.06 9.52
N ILE A 9 5.77 -7.21 9.09
CA ILE A 9 6.48 -8.50 9.12
C ILE A 9 6.57 -9.00 10.57
N GLN A 10 7.00 -8.13 11.48
CA GLN A 10 7.17 -8.47 12.89
C GLN A 10 5.83 -8.82 13.58
N ASP A 11 4.78 -8.04 13.37
CA ASP A 11 3.43 -8.33 13.92
C ASP A 11 2.91 -9.71 13.47
N ILE A 12 3.14 -10.07 12.20
CA ILE A 12 2.71 -11.36 11.64
C ILE A 12 3.59 -12.50 12.17
N GLN A 13 4.91 -12.32 12.22
CA GLN A 13 5.84 -13.30 12.78
C GLN A 13 5.52 -13.59 14.25
N GLU A 14 5.41 -12.56 15.10
CA GLU A 14 5.12 -12.73 16.53
C GLU A 14 3.76 -13.39 16.81
N GLY A 15 2.74 -13.09 15.99
CA GLY A 15 1.42 -13.68 16.10
C GLY A 15 1.33 -15.15 15.63
N LYS A 16 2.25 -15.59 14.75
CA LYS A 16 2.16 -16.89 14.06
C LYS A 16 3.27 -17.87 14.45
N GLU A 17 4.49 -17.41 14.77
CA GLU A 17 5.56 -18.25 15.34
C GLU A 17 5.15 -18.83 16.68
N LYS A 18 4.41 -18.08 17.51
CA LYS A 18 3.81 -18.59 18.75
C LYS A 18 2.90 -19.81 18.56
N LYS A 19 2.45 -20.09 17.34
CA LYS A 19 1.60 -21.26 17.03
C LYS A 19 2.36 -22.41 16.37
N HIS A 20 3.64 -22.27 16.01
CA HIS A 20 4.49 -23.33 15.40
C HIS A 20 3.90 -24.09 14.18
N ILE A 21 2.92 -23.54 13.45
CA ILE A 21 2.16 -24.28 12.41
C ILE A 21 2.31 -23.67 11.00
N PHE A 22 3.16 -22.65 10.79
CA PHE A 22 3.20 -21.94 9.50
C PHE A 22 4.50 -22.18 8.71
N PRO A 23 4.45 -22.89 7.57
CA PRO A 23 5.56 -22.96 6.63
C PRO A 23 5.97 -21.56 6.13
N THR A 24 7.26 -21.33 5.91
CA THR A 24 7.82 -20.03 5.55
C THR A 24 7.18 -19.40 4.29
N HIS A 25 6.81 -20.21 3.29
CA HIS A 25 6.14 -19.73 2.08
C HIS A 25 4.72 -19.21 2.35
N ALA A 26 4.01 -19.81 3.32
CA ALA A 26 2.68 -19.36 3.73
C ALA A 26 2.79 -18.04 4.51
N LEU A 27 3.81 -17.89 5.35
CA LEU A 27 4.13 -16.64 6.05
C LEU A 27 4.43 -15.50 5.05
N GLN A 28 5.26 -15.77 4.04
CA GLN A 28 5.58 -14.80 3.00
C GLN A 28 4.33 -14.35 2.23
N SER A 29 3.44 -15.29 1.88
CA SER A 29 2.19 -14.98 1.17
C SER A 29 1.27 -14.09 2.01
N GLU A 30 1.18 -14.36 3.32
CA GLU A 30 0.40 -13.55 4.27
C GLU A 30 0.95 -12.12 4.40
N ILE A 31 2.27 -11.98 4.54
CA ILE A 31 2.94 -10.66 4.59
C ILE A 31 2.60 -9.85 3.34
N LEU A 32 2.71 -10.45 2.15
CA LEU A 32 2.40 -9.79 0.89
C LEU A 32 0.91 -9.42 0.80
N TYR A 33 0.01 -10.31 1.25
CA TYR A 33 -1.42 -10.06 1.27
C TYR A 33 -1.79 -8.87 2.16
N VAL A 34 -1.27 -8.84 3.40
CA VAL A 34 -1.54 -7.75 4.36
C VAL A 34 -0.95 -6.42 3.87
N ALA A 35 0.28 -6.44 3.36
CA ALA A 35 0.92 -5.26 2.80
C ALA A 35 0.11 -4.70 1.63
N ARG A 36 -0.34 -5.56 0.71
CA ARG A 36 -1.22 -5.19 -0.39
C ARG A 36 -2.51 -4.54 0.10
N LYS A 37 -3.18 -5.12 1.10
CA LYS A 37 -4.43 -4.56 1.64
C LYS A 37 -4.26 -3.17 2.24
N ARG A 38 -3.16 -2.92 2.96
CA ARG A 38 -2.86 -1.58 3.49
C ARG A 38 -2.57 -0.58 2.38
N ILE A 39 -1.82 -0.98 1.36
CA ILE A 39 -1.53 -0.14 0.19
C ILE A 39 -2.82 0.19 -0.57
N GLU A 40 -3.68 -0.80 -0.85
CA GLU A 40 -4.99 -0.60 -1.51
C GLU A 40 -5.85 0.42 -0.75
N LYS A 41 -5.88 0.34 0.58
CA LYS A 41 -6.60 1.31 1.42
C LYS A 41 -6.03 2.72 1.29
N ALA A 42 -4.70 2.88 1.37
CA ALA A 42 -4.05 4.18 1.25
C ALA A 42 -4.28 4.81 -0.14
N ILE A 43 -4.15 4.02 -1.22
CA ILE A 43 -4.42 4.48 -2.59
C ILE A 43 -5.90 4.88 -2.74
N SER A 44 -6.84 4.10 -2.20
CA SER A 44 -8.26 4.43 -2.26
C SER A 44 -8.58 5.75 -1.53
N GLN A 45 -7.93 5.97 -0.39
CA GLN A 45 -8.07 7.22 0.36
C GLN A 45 -7.51 8.41 -0.42
N LEU A 46 -6.28 8.31 -0.95
CA LEU A 46 -5.68 9.38 -1.77
C LEU A 46 -6.49 9.70 -3.03
N ALA A 47 -7.11 8.68 -3.64
CA ALA A 47 -8.00 8.86 -4.79
C ALA A 47 -9.31 9.57 -4.39
N THR A 48 -9.89 9.21 -3.24
CA THR A 48 -11.07 9.88 -2.67
C THR A 48 -10.78 11.34 -2.32
N GLU A 49 -9.58 11.62 -1.80
CA GLU A 49 -9.08 12.97 -1.53
C GLU A 49 -8.71 13.75 -2.81
N GLY A 50 -8.81 13.12 -3.98
CA GLY A 50 -8.51 13.74 -5.27
C GLY A 50 -7.03 14.04 -5.48
N GLN A 51 -6.12 13.50 -4.66
CA GLN A 51 -4.68 13.71 -4.79
C GLN A 51 -4.08 12.87 -5.91
N ILE A 52 -4.70 11.73 -6.21
CA ILE A 52 -4.26 10.82 -7.27
C ILE A 52 -5.44 10.36 -8.13
N LYS A 53 -5.14 9.92 -9.35
CA LYS A 53 -6.05 9.20 -10.24
C LYS A 53 -5.55 7.77 -10.42
N GLN A 54 -6.44 6.79 -10.28
CA GLN A 54 -6.11 5.39 -10.55
C GLN A 54 -6.31 5.09 -12.05
N GLY A 55 -5.36 4.36 -12.64
CA GLY A 55 -5.49 3.84 -14.00
C GLY A 55 -6.48 2.70 -14.06
N ASN A 56 -7.33 2.68 -15.08
CA ASN A 56 -8.39 1.68 -15.26
C ASN A 56 -8.07 0.68 -16.37
N THR A 57 -6.99 0.88 -17.13
CA THR A 57 -6.59 0.01 -18.24
C THR A 57 -5.11 -0.38 -18.14
N ILE A 58 -4.73 -1.44 -18.86
CA ILE A 58 -3.34 -1.92 -18.93
C ILE A 58 -2.37 -0.90 -19.56
N ASN A 59 -2.90 0.06 -20.31
CA ASN A 59 -2.12 1.09 -21.01
C ASN A 59 -1.94 2.35 -20.15
N GLU A 60 -2.59 2.42 -18.98
CA GLU A 60 -2.50 3.55 -18.07
C GLU A 60 -1.54 3.24 -16.91
N PRO A 61 -0.77 4.22 -16.43
CA PRO A 61 -0.07 4.08 -15.17
C PRO A 61 -1.05 3.72 -14.05
N PHE A 62 -0.67 2.76 -13.20
CA PHE A 62 -1.51 2.28 -12.10
C PHE A 62 -2.02 3.44 -11.21
N VAL A 63 -1.16 4.42 -10.94
CA VAL A 63 -1.50 5.66 -10.22
C VAL A 63 -0.80 6.84 -10.88
N SER A 64 -1.52 7.95 -11.06
CA SER A 64 -0.96 9.25 -11.46
C SER A 64 -1.32 10.33 -10.43
N LEU A 65 -0.42 11.30 -10.23
CA LEU A 65 -0.67 12.44 -9.35
C LEU A 65 -1.62 13.43 -10.03
N ASN A 66 -2.62 13.93 -9.31
CA ASN A 66 -3.41 15.06 -9.78
C ASN A 66 -2.60 16.33 -9.53
N THR A 67 -1.81 16.75 -10.52
CA THR A 67 -1.23 18.08 -10.55
C THR A 67 -2.35 19.08 -10.80
N GLN A 68 -3.09 19.47 -9.75
CA GLN A 68 -3.65 20.81 -9.75
C GLN A 68 -2.46 21.74 -9.70
N THR A 69 -2.08 22.25 -10.86
CA THR A 69 -1.11 23.33 -11.05
C THR A 69 -1.52 24.45 -10.11
N ASN A 70 -0.79 24.60 -9.01
CA ASN A 70 -0.86 25.76 -8.15
C ASN A 70 -0.15 26.91 -8.90
N GLU A 71 -0.70 27.31 -10.06
CA GLU A 71 -0.50 28.64 -10.61
C GLU A 71 -1.29 29.63 -9.75
N ARG A 72 -0.93 29.71 -8.46
CA ARG A 72 -1.32 30.84 -7.64
C ARG A 72 -0.35 31.97 -7.95
N LYS A 73 -0.71 32.70 -9.00
CA LYS A 73 -0.78 34.17 -9.03
C LYS A 73 0.17 34.85 -8.03
N SER A 74 1.42 35.05 -8.44
CA SER A 74 2.16 36.23 -8.04
C SER A 74 1.72 37.36 -8.97
N ASN A 75 0.67 38.08 -8.56
CA ASN A 75 0.45 39.45 -9.01
C ASN A 75 1.29 40.38 -8.14
#